data_AF-A0A3C1C857-F1
#
_entry.id   AF-A0A3C1C857-F1
#
_cell.length_a   1.000
_cell.length_b   1.000
_cell.length_c   1.000
_cell.angle_alpha   90.00
_cell.angle_beta   90.00
_cell.angle_gamma   90.00
#
_symmetry.space_group_name_H-M   'P 1'
#
loop_
_entity.id
_entity.type
_entity.pdbx_description
1 polymer ?
#
loop_
_entity_poly.entity_id
_entity_poly.type
_entity_poly.pdbx_seq_one_letter_code
_entity_poly.pdbx_strand_id
1 'polypeptide(L)'
;MVTKRDHGLRLDRTSPQERARLISYINIKLKSLGLPVYSKEGIGFVQLAADMLESFRQKNRLLPKILPPADQRIQNFIDQYLADLGLARIPQLPSNTLVLDHYGMARELSLPPDGPKHVSPTLTSYRVR
;
A
#
# COMPACT_ATOMS: atom_id res chain seq x y z
N MET A 1 12.23 6.94 -17.64
CA MET A 1 12.54 7.80 -16.47
C MET A 1 13.22 6.93 -15.43
N VAL A 2 14.51 7.13 -15.16
CA VAL A 2 15.24 6.33 -14.16
C VAL A 2 14.75 6.77 -12.79
N THR A 3 13.87 5.98 -12.17
CA THR A 3 13.48 6.20 -10.78
C THR A 3 14.70 5.88 -9.92
N LYS A 4 15.18 6.89 -9.19
CA LYS A 4 16.25 6.72 -8.21
C LYS A 4 15.73 5.74 -7.15
N ARG A 5 16.10 4.47 -7.26
CA ARG A 5 15.66 3.43 -6.32
C ARG A 5 16.33 3.70 -4.98
N ASP A 6 15.54 4.07 -3.99
CA ASP A 6 16.01 4.18 -2.61
C ASP A 6 16.06 2.77 -2.01
N HIS A 7 17.27 2.31 -1.72
CA HIS A 7 17.51 1.00 -1.10
C HIS A 7 17.53 1.07 0.43
N GLY A 8 17.19 2.23 1.02
CA GLY A 8 17.15 2.41 2.47
C GLY A 8 18.51 2.48 3.15
N LEU A 9 19.59 2.56 2.38
CA LEU A 9 20.97 2.62 2.88
C LEU A 9 21.29 3.93 3.62
N ARG A 10 20.51 4.99 3.35
CA ARG A 10 20.68 6.33 3.95
C ARG A 10 19.53 6.71 4.89
N LEU A 11 18.62 5.76 5.16
CA LEU A 11 17.46 6.01 6.00
C LEU A 11 17.88 5.93 7.47
N ASP A 12 17.84 7.06 8.17
CA ASP A 12 17.93 7.08 9.63
C ASP A 12 16.57 6.69 10.22
N ARG A 13 16.48 5.40 10.57
CA ARG A 13 15.28 4.78 11.15
C ARG A 13 14.93 5.32 12.54
N THR A 14 15.87 5.97 13.22
CA THR A 14 15.63 6.57 14.53
C THR A 14 15.15 8.00 14.41
N SER A 15 15.32 8.63 13.23
CA SER A 15 14.88 10.00 12.98
C SER A 15 13.35 10.11 13.02
N PRO A 16 12.78 10.89 13.95
CA PRO A 16 11.35 11.15 13.98
C PRO A 16 10.84 11.82 12.70
N GLN A 17 11.70 12.61 12.04
CA GLN A 17 11.35 13.36 10.84
C GLN A 17 11.22 12.45 9.62
N GLU A 18 12.13 11.48 9.45
CA GLU A 18 12.02 10.49 8.38
C GLU A 18 10.81 9.58 8.57
N ARG A 19 10.55 9.16 9.82
CA ARG A 19 9.34 8.41 10.16
C ARG A 19 8.07 9.19 9.83
N ALA A 20 7.99 10.47 10.21
CA ALA A 20 6.84 11.32 9.91
C ALA A 20 6.61 11.50 8.40
N ARG A 21 7.68 11.61 7.60
CA ARG A 21 7.59 11.64 6.13
C ARG A 21 7.05 10.33 5.57
N LEU A 22 7.52 9.18 6.08
CA LEU A 22 7.03 7.86 5.66
C LEU A 22 5.54 7.67 6.02
N ILE A 23 5.12 8.07 7.22
CA ILE A 23 3.69 8.03 7.63
C ILE A 23 2.84 8.92 6.72
N SER A 24 3.31 10.12 6.40
CA SER A 24 2.62 11.03 5.48
C SER A 24 2.44 10.39 4.09
N TYR A 25 3.51 9.77 3.57
CA TYR A 25 3.47 9.05 2.29
C TYR A 25 2.47 7.88 2.30
N ILE A 26 2.48 7.08 3.37
CA ILE A 26 1.52 6.00 3.59
C ILE A 26 0.09 6.52 3.59
N ASN A 27 -0.19 7.61 4.33
CA ASN A 27 -1.51 8.22 4.39
C ASN A 27 -2.02 8.69 3.02
N ILE A 28 -1.16 9.29 2.18
CA ILE A 28 -1.52 9.69 0.82
C ILE A 28 -1.97 8.47 0.00
N LYS A 29 -1.22 7.36 0.09
CA LYS A 29 -1.57 6.11 -0.60
C LYS A 29 -2.86 5.48 -0.09
N LEU A 30 -3.05 5.44 1.22
CA LEU A 30 -4.27 4.93 1.81
C LEU A 30 -5.48 5.76 1.35
N LYS A 31 -5.37 7.10 1.39
CA LYS A 31 -6.44 8.01 0.93
C LYS A 31 -6.73 7.85 -0.57
N SER A 32 -5.72 7.69 -1.41
CA SER A 32 -5.92 7.48 -2.87
C SER A 32 -6.64 6.15 -3.18
N LEU A 33 -6.44 5.13 -2.34
CA LEU A 33 -7.17 3.86 -2.39
C LEU A 33 -8.54 3.91 -1.69
N GLY A 34 -8.86 5.01 -1.01
CA GLY A 34 -10.10 5.16 -0.24
C GLY A 34 -10.11 4.44 1.10
N LEU A 35 -8.95 4.13 1.65
CA LEU A 35 -8.74 3.47 2.93
C LEU A 35 -8.61 4.50 4.07
N PRO A 36 -8.85 4.09 5.33
CA PRO A 36 -8.66 4.97 6.49
C PRO A 36 -7.20 5.41 6.63
N VAL A 37 -6.99 6.64 7.07
CA VAL A 37 -5.67 7.26 7.30
C VAL A 37 -5.46 7.55 8.77
N TYR A 38 -4.20 7.61 9.20
CA TYR A 38 -3.85 8.02 10.55
C TYR A 38 -3.93 9.55 10.69
N SER A 39 -4.63 10.01 11.72
CA SER A 39 -5.09 11.39 11.88
C SER A 39 -4.43 12.17 13.03
N LYS A 40 -3.25 11.76 13.52
CA LYS A 40 -2.48 12.57 14.48
C LYS A 40 -1.18 13.14 13.90
N GLU A 41 -0.49 12.41 13.04
CA GLU A 41 0.79 12.85 12.44
C GLU A 41 0.70 12.84 10.91
N GLY A 42 1.37 13.81 10.25
CA GLY A 42 1.52 13.81 8.78
C GLY A 42 0.29 14.23 7.98
N ILE A 43 -0.69 14.89 8.60
CA ILE A 43 -1.99 15.20 7.98
C ILE A 43 -1.96 16.48 7.13
N GLY A 44 -1.14 17.47 7.48
CA GLY A 44 -1.17 18.79 6.85
C GLY A 44 -1.03 18.73 5.32
N PHE A 45 -0.15 17.85 4.83
CA PHE A 45 0.02 17.63 3.40
C PHE A 45 -1.11 16.79 2.78
N VAL A 46 -1.63 15.81 3.51
CA VAL A 46 -2.75 14.95 3.04
C VAL A 46 -4.03 15.76 2.89
N GLN A 47 -4.29 16.68 3.81
CA GLN A 47 -5.41 17.63 3.74
C GLN A 47 -5.27 18.58 2.56
N LEU A 48 -4.08 19.14 2.35
CA LEU A 48 -3.82 20.04 1.23
C LEU A 48 -4.02 19.33 -0.13
N ALA A 49 -3.74 18.03 -0.21
CA ALA A 49 -3.92 17.23 -1.42
C ALA A 49 -5.28 16.51 -1.50
N ALA A 50 -6.20 16.71 -0.54
CA ALA A 50 -7.41 15.89 -0.41
C ALA A 50 -8.28 15.91 -1.68
N ASP A 51 -8.57 17.11 -2.20
CA ASP A 51 -9.43 17.29 -3.40
C ASP A 51 -8.79 16.64 -4.64
N MET A 52 -7.47 16.75 -4.78
CA MET A 52 -6.73 16.12 -5.87
C MET A 52 -6.79 14.59 -5.77
N LEU A 53 -6.63 14.04 -4.56
CA LEU A 53 -6.70 12.59 -4.32
C LEU A 53 -8.12 12.06 -4.57
N GLU A 54 -9.15 12.82 -4.22
CA GLU A 54 -10.53 12.45 -4.51
C GLU A 54 -10.83 12.48 -6.01
N SER A 55 -10.39 13.52 -6.72
CA SER A 55 -10.49 13.58 -8.19
C SER A 55 -9.79 12.39 -8.85
N PHE A 56 -8.59 12.06 -8.41
CA PHE A 56 -7.83 10.91 -8.89
C PHE A 56 -8.57 9.59 -8.63
N ARG A 57 -9.13 9.41 -7.44
CA ARG A 57 -9.90 8.22 -7.08
C ARG A 57 -11.14 8.04 -7.94
N GLN A 58 -11.90 9.12 -8.20
CA GLN A 58 -13.09 9.05 -9.06
C GLN A 58 -12.72 8.69 -10.49
N LYS A 59 -11.63 9.26 -11.02
CA LYS A 59 -11.11 8.92 -12.36
C LYS A 59 -10.68 7.45 -12.43
N ASN A 60 -9.98 6.95 -11.42
CA ASN A 60 -9.56 5.54 -11.36
C ASN A 60 -10.74 4.57 -11.30
N ARG A 61 -11.87 4.97 -10.71
CA ARG A 61 -13.07 4.13 -10.67
C ARG A 61 -13.67 3.88 -12.07
N LEU A 62 -13.48 4.82 -12.99
CA LEU A 62 -13.97 4.73 -14.37
C LEU A 62 -13.04 3.91 -15.26
N LEU A 63 -11.77 3.76 -14.86
CA LEU A 63 -10.81 2.96 -15.60
C LEU A 63 -11.09 1.46 -15.38
N PRO A 64 -10.92 0.63 -16.42
CA PRO A 64 -10.95 -0.81 -16.24
C PRO A 64 -9.89 -1.22 -15.21
N LYS A 65 -10.20 -2.26 -14.42
CA LYS A 65 -9.28 -2.82 -13.44
C LYS A 65 -8.14 -3.53 -14.16
N ILE A 66 -7.12 -2.76 -14.53
CA ILE A 66 -5.93 -3.26 -15.22
C ILE A 66 -4.95 -3.82 -14.18
N LEU A 67 -4.54 -5.08 -14.36
CA LEU A 67 -3.48 -5.69 -13.58
C LEU A 67 -2.11 -5.19 -14.07
N PRO A 68 -1.14 -4.95 -13.16
CA PRO A 68 0.25 -4.74 -13.55
C PRO A 68 0.78 -5.90 -14.43
N PRO A 69 1.78 -5.68 -15.29
CA PRO A 69 2.29 -6.73 -16.19
C PRO A 69 2.82 -8.00 -15.50
N ALA A 70 3.25 -7.90 -14.23
CA ALA A 70 3.62 -9.08 -13.45
C ALA A 70 2.38 -9.90 -13.09
N ASP A 71 1.39 -9.26 -12.48
CA ASP A 71 0.12 -9.87 -12.07
C ASP A 71 -0.66 -10.40 -13.27
N GLN A 72 -0.64 -9.71 -14.42
CA GLN A 72 -1.28 -10.20 -15.63
C GLN A 72 -0.67 -11.51 -16.13
N ARG A 73 0.66 -11.69 -16.02
CA ARG A 73 1.31 -12.96 -16.39
C ARG A 73 0.90 -14.08 -15.46
N ILE A 74 0.79 -13.80 -14.16
CA ILE A 74 0.30 -14.76 -13.17
C ILE A 74 -1.17 -15.10 -13.46
N GLN A 75 -2.01 -14.10 -13.74
CA GLN A 75 -3.41 -14.32 -14.07
C GLN A 75 -3.58 -15.16 -15.33
N ASN A 76 -2.82 -14.87 -16.39
CA ASN A 76 -2.85 -15.67 -17.62
C ASN A 76 -2.47 -17.13 -17.36
N PHE A 77 -1.48 -17.38 -16.50
CA PHE A 77 -1.13 -18.73 -16.10
C PHE A 77 -2.28 -19.42 -15.34
N ILE A 78 -2.88 -18.73 -14.36
CA ILE A 78 -4.03 -19.26 -13.59
C ILE A 78 -5.20 -19.57 -14.53
N ASP A 79 -5.51 -18.67 -15.46
CA ASP A 79 -6.60 -18.82 -16.42
C ASP A 79 -6.38 -20.04 -17.33
N GLN A 80 -5.16 -20.25 -17.81
CA GLN A 80 -4.81 -21.40 -18.64
C GLN A 80 -4.78 -22.70 -17.84
N TYR A 81 -4.21 -22.68 -16.64
CA TYR A 81 -4.00 -23.87 -15.82
C TYR A 81 -5.31 -24.45 -15.26
N LEU A 82 -6.34 -23.62 -15.09
CA LEU A 82 -7.63 -24.03 -14.53
C LEU A 82 -8.74 -24.14 -15.60
N ALA A 83 -8.41 -23.97 -16.88
CA ALA A 83 -9.38 -23.86 -17.97
C ALA A 83 -10.26 -25.11 -18.16
N ASP A 84 -9.73 -26.29 -17.86
CA ASP A 84 -10.36 -27.60 -18.07
C ASP A 84 -11.16 -28.11 -16.87
N LEU A 85 -11.10 -27.42 -15.73
CA LEU A 85 -11.76 -27.83 -14.49
C LEU A 85 -13.26 -27.51 -14.44
N GLY A 86 -13.80 -26.83 -15.46
CA GLY A 86 -15.23 -26.49 -15.53
C GLY A 86 -15.70 -25.57 -14.40
N LEU A 87 -14.81 -24.74 -13.86
CA LEU A 87 -15.13 -23.83 -12.76
C LEU A 87 -16.16 -22.78 -13.22
N ALA A 88 -17.16 -22.51 -12.37
CA ALA A 88 -18.15 -21.46 -12.64
C ALA A 88 -17.50 -20.07 -12.82
N ARG A 89 -16.34 -19.85 -12.17
CA ARG A 89 -15.51 -18.66 -12.33
C ARG A 89 -14.07 -18.97 -11.97
N ILE A 90 -13.14 -18.58 -12.83
CA ILE A 90 -11.71 -18.64 -12.53
C ILE A 90 -11.35 -17.56 -11.50
N PRO A 91 -10.60 -17.90 -10.42
CA PRO A 91 -10.13 -16.93 -9.44
C PRO A 91 -9.32 -15.80 -10.09
N GLN A 92 -9.54 -14.57 -9.64
CA GLN A 92 -8.86 -13.38 -10.15
C GLN A 92 -8.01 -12.74 -9.06
N LEU A 93 -6.82 -12.28 -9.42
CA LEU A 93 -5.95 -11.51 -8.52
C LEU A 93 -6.61 -10.19 -8.08
N PRO A 94 -6.38 -9.75 -6.84
CA PRO A 94 -6.90 -8.47 -6.37
C PRO A 94 -6.23 -7.32 -7.12
N SER A 95 -7.02 -6.51 -7.83
CA SER A 95 -6.52 -5.37 -8.59
C SER A 95 -6.33 -4.09 -7.76
N ASN A 96 -6.89 -4.04 -6.55
CA ASN A 96 -6.84 -2.86 -5.68
C ASN A 96 -6.03 -3.19 -4.42
N THR A 97 -4.71 -3.10 -4.54
CA THR A 97 -3.75 -3.45 -3.48
C THR A 97 -2.91 -2.24 -3.06
N LEU A 98 -2.45 -2.24 -1.81
CA LEU A 98 -1.49 -1.26 -1.34
C LEU A 98 -0.08 -1.67 -1.76
N VAL A 99 0.42 -1.05 -2.83
CA VAL A 99 1.78 -1.32 -3.34
C VAL A 99 2.83 -0.77 -2.37
N LEU A 100 3.72 -1.64 -1.90
CA LEU A 100 4.84 -1.33 -0.99
C LEU A 100 6.10 -0.97 -1.79
N ASP A 101 6.17 0.26 -2.29
CA ASP A 101 7.23 0.73 -3.20
C ASP A 101 8.32 1.57 -2.52
N HIS A 102 8.12 1.95 -1.25
CA HIS A 102 9.11 2.69 -0.47
C HIS A 102 9.73 1.80 0.59
N TYR A 103 11.05 1.94 0.74
CA TYR A 103 11.79 1.26 1.77
C TYR A 103 11.23 1.60 3.16
N GLY A 104 11.07 0.58 4.01
CA GLY A 104 10.55 0.74 5.37
C GLY A 104 9.01 0.79 5.47
N MET A 105 8.28 0.97 4.36
CA MET A 105 6.81 1.07 4.38
C MET A 105 6.13 -0.15 5.02
N ALA A 106 6.54 -1.36 4.64
CA ALA A 106 5.99 -2.60 5.19
C ALA A 106 6.19 -2.70 6.71
N ARG A 107 7.37 -2.29 7.19
CA ARG A 107 7.72 -2.31 8.61
C ARG A 107 6.89 -1.30 9.39
N GLU A 108 6.72 -0.08 8.86
CA GLU A 108 5.92 0.95 9.54
C GLU A 108 4.44 0.53 9.62
N LEU A 109 3.90 -0.13 8.59
CA LEU A 109 2.54 -0.68 8.59
C LEU A 109 2.33 -1.87 9.54
N SER A 110 3.40 -2.51 10.01
CA SER A 110 3.31 -3.72 10.85
C SER A 110 2.90 -3.42 12.30
N LEU A 111 2.86 -2.15 12.70
CA LEU A 111 2.50 -1.70 14.04
C LEU A 111 1.58 -0.48 13.97
N PRO A 112 0.75 -0.24 15.00
CA PRO A 112 0.01 1.00 15.14
C PRO A 112 0.97 2.20 15.13
N PRO A 113 0.58 3.30 14.49
CA PRO A 113 1.41 4.50 14.41
C PRO A 113 1.69 5.14 15.79
N ASP A 114 0.80 4.94 16.77
CA ASP A 114 0.90 5.46 18.14
C ASP A 114 1.26 4.39 19.19
N GLY A 115 1.67 3.19 18.78
CA GLY A 115 1.89 2.08 19.70
C GLY A 115 3.11 1.21 19.35
N PRO A 116 3.81 0.68 20.36
CA PRO A 116 4.89 -0.28 20.13
C PRO A 116 4.40 -1.73 20.03
N LYS A 117 3.08 -2.00 20.12
CA LYS A 117 2.52 -3.36 20.16
C LYS A 117 1.26 -3.46 19.30
N HIS A 118 1.10 -4.60 18.63
CA HIS A 118 -0.13 -5.00 17.97
C HIS A 118 -0.51 -6.42 18.41
N VAL A 119 -1.81 -6.68 18.63
CA VAL A 119 -2.34 -8.01 18.94
C VAL A 119 -3.56 -8.25 18.06
N SER A 120 -3.59 -9.39 17.39
CA SER A 120 -4.75 -9.92 16.68
C SER A 120 -4.89 -11.42 17.00
N PRO A 121 -6.00 -12.08 16.61
CA PRO A 121 -6.14 -13.54 16.78
C PRO A 121 -5.07 -14.38 16.08
N THR A 122 -4.40 -13.82 15.06
CA THR A 122 -3.43 -14.55 14.21
C THR A 122 -1.97 -14.15 14.48
N LEU A 123 -1.72 -13.03 15.15
CA LEU A 123 -0.40 -12.43 15.25
C LEU A 123 -0.28 -11.54 16.50
N THR A 124 0.91 -11.53 17.11
CA THR A 124 1.32 -10.49 18.06
C THR A 124 2.65 -9.89 17.62
N SER A 125 2.71 -8.56 17.49
CA SER A 125 3.89 -7.80 17.04
C SER A 125 4.36 -6.82 18.10
N TYR A 126 5.68 -6.62 18.18
CA TYR A 126 6.33 -5.69 19.11
C TYR A 126 7.42 -4.88 18.42
N ARG A 127 7.57 -3.62 18.82
CA ARG A 127 8.77 -2.79 18.58
C ARG A 127 9.75 -3.04 19.72
N VAL A 128 10.89 -3.63 19.40
CA VAL A 128 11.99 -3.91 20.35
C VAL A 128 13.12 -2.87 20.19
N ARG A 129 13.97 -2.73 21.21
CA ARG A 129 15.16 -1.86 21.21
C ARG A 129 16.35 -2.55 20.56
#